data_AF-A0A417IS25-F1
#
_entry.id   AF-A0A417IS25-F1
#
_cell.length_a   1.000
_cell.length_b   1.000
_cell.length_c   1.000
_cell.angle_alpha   90.00
_cell.angle_beta   90.00
_cell.angle_gamma   90.00
#
_symmetry.space_group_name_H-M   'P 1'
#
loop_
_entity.id
_entity.type
_entity.pdbx_description
1 polymer ?
#
loop_
_entity_poly.entity_id
_entity_poly.type
_entity_poly.pdbx_seq_one_letter_code
_entity_poly.pdbx_strand_id
1 'polypeptide(L)'
;MKRKLILLAVTIVFLAGFGALLHSPPSMIDAITGATPKSKKAAQASAQLEGSYVLGINMMSDGLDNENTRNKLKELALDDSETNETDLMKTDISFRLYVSETDYPLVSYAKKLCDRLEQAGFSVDLTEYSNNMLLSRVISGKYDVFLASDNFMDITTLEQMDYIIMDSEEMR
;
A
#
# COMPACT_ATOMS: atom_id res chain seq x y z
N MET A 1 56.46 -39.68 -23.04
CA MET A 1 55.19 -39.13 -23.56
C MET A 1 53.96 -39.36 -22.66
N LYS A 2 54.07 -40.05 -21.50
CA LYS A 2 52.91 -40.35 -20.62
C LYS A 2 52.44 -39.16 -19.74
N ARG A 3 53.35 -38.29 -19.27
CA ARG A 3 53.02 -37.14 -18.41
C ARG A 3 52.33 -35.99 -19.15
N LYS A 4 52.70 -35.74 -20.41
CA LYS A 4 52.06 -34.72 -21.25
C LYS A 4 50.62 -35.10 -21.61
N LEU A 5 50.32 -36.40 -21.72
CA LEU A 5 48.98 -36.90 -22.04
C LEU A 5 48.04 -36.80 -20.83
N ILE A 6 48.55 -37.00 -19.61
CA ILE A 6 47.80 -36.80 -18.37
C ILE A 6 47.46 -35.32 -18.19
N LEU A 7 48.44 -34.43 -18.42
CA LEU A 7 48.20 -32.98 -18.31
C LEU A 7 47.12 -32.52 -19.30
N LEU A 8 47.17 -33.05 -20.53
CA LEU A 8 46.20 -32.74 -21.57
C LEU A 8 44.79 -33.24 -21.22
N ALA A 9 44.67 -34.46 -20.67
CA ALA A 9 43.41 -35.01 -20.19
C ALA A 9 42.82 -34.19 -19.02
N VAL A 10 43.66 -33.75 -18.08
CA VAL A 10 43.23 -32.92 -16.94
C VAL A 10 42.72 -31.56 -17.44
N THR A 11 43.39 -30.93 -18.40
CA THR A 11 42.88 -29.67 -19.00
C THR A 11 41.57 -29.86 -19.75
N ILE A 12 41.35 -30.98 -20.44
CA ILE A 12 40.09 -31.24 -21.15
C ILE A 12 38.95 -31.46 -20.16
N VAL A 13 39.18 -32.19 -19.06
CA VAL A 13 38.18 -32.36 -17.99
C VAL A 13 37.87 -31.01 -17.31
N PHE A 14 38.88 -30.16 -17.10
CA PHE A 14 38.67 -28.82 -16.53
C PHE A 14 37.86 -27.91 -17.47
N LEU A 15 38.14 -27.96 -18.77
CA LEU A 15 37.47 -27.15 -19.78
C LEU A 15 36.04 -27.66 -20.09
N ALA A 16 35.80 -28.97 -20.06
CA ALA A 16 34.46 -29.55 -20.15
C ALA A 16 33.64 -29.32 -18.87
N GLY A 17 34.27 -29.37 -17.70
CA GLY A 17 33.65 -29.03 -16.42
C GLY A 17 33.24 -27.55 -16.36
N PHE A 18 34.08 -26.64 -16.87
CA PHE A 18 33.72 -25.22 -17.00
C PHE A 18 32.75 -24.94 -18.16
N GLY A 19 32.82 -25.70 -19.26
CA GLY A 19 31.89 -25.57 -20.39
C GLY A 19 30.45 -25.95 -20.04
N ALA A 20 30.25 -26.95 -19.17
CA ALA A 20 28.94 -27.28 -18.61
C ALA A 20 28.45 -26.27 -17.56
N LEU A 21 29.35 -25.48 -16.97
CA LEU A 21 29.04 -24.37 -16.04
C LEU A 21 28.77 -23.05 -16.77
N LEU A 22 29.22 -22.91 -18.02
CA LEU A 22 29.05 -21.72 -18.85
C LEU A 22 27.96 -21.85 -19.90
N HIS A 23 27.34 -23.03 -20.05
CA HIS A 23 26.04 -23.11 -20.72
C HIS A 23 24.96 -22.67 -19.75
N SER A 24 24.89 -21.34 -19.62
CA SER A 24 23.79 -20.54 -19.09
C SER A 24 23.17 -21.08 -17.80
N PRO A 25 23.48 -20.50 -16.63
CA PRO A 25 22.68 -20.76 -15.45
C PRO A 25 21.21 -20.44 -15.80
N PRO A 26 20.25 -21.35 -15.58
CA PRO A 26 18.93 -20.89 -15.22
C PRO A 26 19.11 -20.21 -13.86
N SER A 27 19.29 -18.89 -13.93
CA SER A 27 19.06 -17.90 -12.89
C SER A 27 18.86 -18.50 -11.49
N MET A 28 19.96 -18.72 -10.77
CA MET A 28 19.94 -19.00 -9.34
C MET A 28 19.65 -17.73 -8.52
N ILE A 29 18.80 -16.85 -9.08
CA ILE A 29 18.16 -15.67 -8.45
C ILE A 29 16.62 -15.81 -8.52
N ASP A 30 16.08 -16.85 -9.18
CA ASP A 30 14.63 -17.02 -9.35
C ASP A 30 14.03 -18.19 -8.52
N ALA A 31 14.84 -18.92 -7.75
CA ALA A 31 14.40 -20.08 -6.96
C ALA A 31 14.05 -19.77 -5.49
N ILE A 32 14.09 -18.50 -5.06
CA ILE A 32 13.74 -18.11 -3.67
C ILE A 32 12.73 -16.96 -3.69
N THR A 33 11.64 -17.07 -4.46
CA THR A 33 10.42 -16.25 -4.25
C THR A 33 9.24 -16.76 -5.10
N GLY A 34 9.27 -18.03 -5.51
CA GLY A 34 8.21 -18.68 -6.28
C GLY A 34 7.26 -19.53 -5.43
N ALA A 35 6.87 -19.09 -4.23
CA ALA A 35 5.78 -19.76 -3.51
C ALA A 35 5.08 -18.79 -2.54
N THR A 36 4.05 -18.13 -3.09
CA THR A 36 2.96 -17.35 -2.47
C THR A 36 3.17 -15.82 -2.36
N PRO A 37 2.44 -15.02 -3.17
CA PRO A 37 2.13 -13.62 -2.83
C PRO A 37 1.51 -13.53 -1.43
N LYS A 38 0.83 -14.60 -1.01
CA LYS A 38 0.20 -14.74 0.30
C LYS A 38 1.17 -14.69 1.49
N SER A 39 2.42 -15.14 1.37
CA SER A 39 3.35 -15.17 2.52
C SER A 39 4.16 -13.89 2.69
N LYS A 40 4.56 -13.19 1.62
CA LYS A 40 5.03 -11.79 1.73
C LYS A 40 3.90 -10.87 2.20
N LYS A 41 2.70 -10.99 1.60
CA LYS A 41 1.51 -10.26 2.03
C LYS A 41 1.13 -10.58 3.48
N ALA A 42 1.30 -11.81 3.96
CA ALA A 42 1.03 -12.16 5.37
C ALA A 42 2.13 -11.69 6.34
N ALA A 43 3.42 -11.80 5.98
CA ALA A 43 4.52 -11.29 6.81
C ALA A 43 4.55 -9.75 6.87
N GLN A 44 4.06 -9.10 5.81
CA GLN A 44 3.95 -7.65 5.71
C GLN A 44 2.58 -7.13 6.21
N ALA A 45 1.52 -7.97 6.23
CA ALA A 45 0.27 -7.68 6.94
C ALA A 45 0.41 -7.81 8.46
N SER A 46 1.47 -8.47 8.95
CA SER A 46 1.89 -8.43 10.35
C SER A 46 2.85 -7.27 10.66
N ALA A 47 3.27 -6.49 9.66
CA ALA A 47 4.00 -5.26 9.94
C ALA A 47 3.01 -4.25 10.52
N GLN A 48 3.42 -3.59 11.61
CA GLN A 48 2.63 -2.52 12.20
C GLN A 48 2.74 -1.28 11.30
N LEU A 49 1.73 -0.40 11.37
CA LEU A 49 1.87 0.95 10.84
C LEU A 49 3.09 1.58 11.50
N GLU A 50 3.95 2.21 10.71
CA GLU A 50 5.16 2.86 11.22
C GLU A 50 5.28 4.23 10.57
N GLY A 51 5.25 5.28 11.39
CA GLY A 51 5.39 6.66 10.95
C GLY A 51 4.05 7.38 10.79
N SER A 52 4.05 8.44 9.98
CA SER A 52 2.89 9.30 9.80
C SER A 52 2.22 9.03 8.46
N TYR A 53 0.89 9.05 8.48
CA TYR A 53 0.05 8.83 7.31
C TYR A 53 -0.83 10.04 7.07
N VAL A 54 -1.19 10.26 5.81
CA VAL A 54 -2.06 11.35 5.38
C VAL A 54 -3.37 10.76 4.88
N LEU A 55 -4.46 11.27 5.45
CA LEU A 55 -5.81 11.09 4.92
C LEU A 55 -6.20 12.40 4.23
N GLY A 56 -6.27 12.38 2.90
CA GLY A 56 -6.70 13.54 2.13
C GLY A 56 -8.11 13.38 1.58
N ILE A 57 -8.87 14.47 1.63
CA ILE A 57 -10.28 14.54 1.28
C ILE A 57 -10.45 15.57 0.16
N ASN A 58 -11.09 15.18 -0.93
CA ASN A 58 -11.42 16.09 -2.00
C ASN A 58 -12.72 16.84 -1.69
N MET A 59 -12.61 18.13 -1.37
CA MET A 59 -13.76 19.01 -1.12
C MET A 59 -14.68 19.21 -2.33
N MET A 60 -14.22 18.88 -3.53
CA MET A 60 -15.01 18.96 -4.76
C MET A 60 -15.76 17.65 -5.06
N SER A 61 -15.56 16.61 -4.24
CA SER A 61 -16.26 15.33 -4.39
C SER A 61 -17.69 15.44 -3.87
N ASP A 62 -18.60 14.72 -4.54
CA ASP A 62 -20.02 14.70 -4.20
C ASP A 62 -20.22 14.19 -2.75
N GLY A 63 -20.98 14.93 -1.96
CA GLY A 63 -21.22 14.68 -0.53
C GLY A 63 -20.06 14.98 0.43
N LEU A 64 -18.88 15.42 -0.05
CA LEU A 64 -17.72 15.80 0.78
C LEU A 64 -17.43 17.31 0.77
N ASP A 65 -18.32 18.11 0.16
CA ASP A 65 -18.28 19.58 0.15
C ASP A 65 -18.65 20.20 1.51
N ASN A 66 -19.46 19.49 2.31
CA ASN A 66 -19.85 19.90 3.66
C ASN A 66 -18.72 19.68 4.69
N GLU A 67 -18.32 20.75 5.36
CA GLU A 67 -17.28 20.74 6.40
C GLU A 67 -17.63 19.80 7.57
N ASN A 68 -18.89 19.71 7.99
CA ASN A 68 -19.30 18.81 9.07
C ASN A 68 -19.10 17.34 8.70
N THR A 69 -19.38 16.98 7.44
CA THR A 69 -19.13 15.61 6.94
C THR A 69 -17.64 15.30 6.96
N ARG A 70 -16.80 16.23 6.50
CA ARG A 70 -15.34 16.05 6.49
C ARG A 70 -14.79 15.94 7.90
N ASN A 71 -15.26 16.76 8.84
CA ASN A 71 -14.83 16.70 10.24
C ASN A 71 -15.24 15.37 10.88
N LYS A 72 -16.47 14.89 10.64
CA LYS A 72 -16.90 13.56 11.11
C LYS A 72 -16.06 12.43 10.52
N LEU A 73 -15.67 12.52 9.24
CA LEU A 73 -14.78 11.55 8.60
C LEU A 73 -13.39 11.56 9.24
N LYS A 74 -12.84 12.74 9.53
CA LYS A 74 -11.56 12.91 10.22
C LYS A 74 -11.59 12.34 11.64
N GLU A 75 -12.68 12.60 12.38
CA GLU A 75 -12.89 12.03 13.72
C GLU A 75 -12.95 10.51 13.66
N LEU A 76 -13.70 9.92 12.72
CA LEU A 76 -13.79 8.46 12.54
C LEU A 76 -12.46 7.81 12.11
N ALA A 77 -11.55 8.58 11.53
CA ALA A 77 -10.22 8.12 11.19
C ALA A 77 -9.26 8.14 12.40
N LEU A 78 -9.36 9.18 13.24
CA LEU A 78 -8.48 9.39 14.40
C LEU A 78 -8.94 8.67 15.67
N ASP A 79 -10.24 8.47 15.85
CA ASP A 79 -10.80 7.96 17.11
C ASP A 79 -11.09 6.45 17.02
N ASP A 80 -10.63 5.71 18.03
CA ASP A 80 -10.99 4.30 18.30
C ASP A 80 -12.20 4.23 19.25
N SER A 81 -12.76 5.38 19.64
CA SER A 81 -13.94 5.38 20.49
C SER A 81 -15.10 4.73 19.76
N GLU A 82 -15.63 3.66 20.36
CA GLU A 82 -16.95 3.13 20.07
C GLU A 82 -17.92 4.32 20.13
N THR A 83 -18.22 4.92 18.98
CA THR A 83 -19.20 6.00 18.90
C THR A 83 -20.51 5.42 19.39
N ASN A 84 -20.82 5.69 20.67
CA ASN A 84 -22.08 5.39 21.31
C ASN A 84 -23.19 5.74 20.31
N GLU A 85 -24.09 4.79 20.09
CA GLU A 85 -25.16 4.70 19.08
C GLU A 85 -26.15 5.88 19.04
N THR A 86 -25.68 7.12 19.01
CA THR A 86 -26.51 8.31 19.16
C THR A 86 -26.22 9.26 18.00
N ASP A 87 -27.24 9.37 17.14
CA ASP A 87 -27.34 10.16 15.91
C ASP A 87 -26.62 9.61 14.67
N LEU A 88 -27.00 8.39 14.29
CA LEU A 88 -27.00 7.92 12.90
C LEU A 88 -27.99 8.77 12.07
N MET A 89 -27.60 10.01 11.78
CA MET A 89 -28.00 10.67 10.53
C MET A 89 -27.50 9.75 9.42
N LYS A 90 -28.41 8.99 8.80
CA LYS A 90 -28.12 8.11 7.67
C LYS A 90 -27.66 9.01 6.52
N THR A 91 -26.36 9.29 6.48
CA THR A 91 -25.74 10.08 5.44
C THR A 91 -25.64 9.20 4.21
N ASP A 92 -26.50 9.41 3.22
CA ASP A 92 -26.48 8.70 1.92
C ASP A 92 -25.29 9.19 1.05
N ILE A 93 -24.10 9.27 1.66
CA ILE A 93 -22.88 9.80 1.08
C ILE A 93 -22.03 8.61 0.66
N SER A 94 -21.78 8.52 -0.64
CA SER A 94 -20.94 7.49 -1.23
C SER A 94 -19.66 8.09 -1.77
N PHE A 95 -18.52 7.51 -1.42
CA PHE A 95 -17.22 7.92 -1.92
C PHE A 95 -16.27 6.73 -2.02
N ARG A 96 -15.20 6.89 -2.82
CA ARG A 96 -14.15 5.88 -2.89
C ARG A 96 -12.97 6.26 -2.02
N LEU A 97 -12.49 5.28 -1.25
CA LEU A 97 -11.26 5.38 -0.48
C LEU A 97 -10.11 4.76 -1.28
N TYR A 98 -9.12 5.57 -1.62
CA TYR A 98 -7.97 5.12 -2.39
C TYR A 98 -6.78 4.82 -1.50
N VAL A 99 -6.12 3.70 -1.74
CA VAL A 99 -4.93 3.29 -0.97
C VAL A 99 -3.89 2.66 -1.89
N SER A 100 -2.63 2.74 -1.48
CA SER A 100 -1.55 2.04 -2.17
C SER A 100 -1.66 0.53 -1.96
N GLU A 101 -1.66 -0.24 -3.05
CA GLU A 101 -1.59 -1.72 -3.00
C GLU A 101 -0.26 -2.24 -2.41
N THR A 102 0.76 -1.38 -2.36
CA THR A 102 2.12 -1.73 -1.91
C THR A 102 2.30 -1.59 -0.40
N ASP A 103 1.41 -0.83 0.26
CA ASP A 103 1.45 -0.57 1.69
C ASP A 103 0.43 -1.45 2.42
N TYR A 104 0.80 -2.70 2.66
CA TYR A 104 -0.09 -3.70 3.24
C TYR A 104 -0.66 -3.35 4.63
N PRO A 105 0.13 -2.81 5.58
CA PRO A 105 -0.39 -2.32 6.85
C PRO A 105 -1.48 -1.24 6.64
N LEU A 106 -1.23 -0.29 5.74
CA LEU A 106 -2.17 0.77 5.44
C LEU A 106 -3.43 0.25 4.75
N VAL A 107 -3.33 -0.73 3.85
CA VAL A 107 -4.50 -1.41 3.24
C VAL A 107 -5.33 -2.12 4.32
N SER A 108 -4.68 -2.76 5.29
CA SER A 108 -5.38 -3.42 6.40
C SER A 108 -6.12 -2.41 7.28
N TYR A 109 -5.50 -1.27 7.58
CA TYR A 109 -6.15 -0.18 8.29
C TYR A 109 -7.30 0.44 7.48
N ALA A 110 -7.11 0.67 6.17
CA ALA A 110 -8.13 1.20 5.28
C ALA A 110 -9.40 0.33 5.28
N LYS A 111 -9.25 -1.00 5.37
CA LYS A 111 -10.40 -1.92 5.52
C LYS A 111 -11.15 -1.72 6.83
N LYS A 112 -10.43 -1.65 7.97
CA LYS A 112 -11.04 -1.34 9.27
C LYS A 112 -11.74 0.02 9.24
N LEU A 113 -11.13 1.02 8.59
CA LEU A 113 -11.72 2.34 8.44
C LEU A 113 -12.99 2.31 7.58
N CYS A 114 -13.01 1.55 6.47
CA CYS A 114 -14.22 1.34 5.69
C CYS A 114 -15.34 0.75 6.55
N ASP A 115 -15.06 -0.28 7.34
CA ASP A 115 -16.06 -0.89 8.23
C ASP A 115 -16.62 0.13 9.24
N ARG A 116 -15.77 0.99 9.82
CA ARG A 116 -16.17 2.07 10.74
C ARG A 116 -17.01 3.15 10.05
N LEU A 117 -16.63 3.53 8.83
CA LEU A 117 -17.36 4.52 8.03
C LEU A 117 -18.72 3.97 7.61
N GLU A 118 -18.81 2.69 7.21
CA GLU A 118 -20.06 2.01 6.91
C GLU A 118 -20.99 1.95 8.12
N GLN A 119 -20.44 1.65 9.31
CA GLN A 119 -21.19 1.70 10.57
C GLN A 119 -21.71 3.10 10.91
N ALA A 120 -20.96 4.15 10.57
CA ALA A 120 -21.37 5.53 10.73
C ALA A 120 -22.37 6.01 9.65
N GLY A 121 -22.68 5.15 8.67
CA GLY A 121 -23.69 5.39 7.63
C GLY A 121 -23.14 5.78 6.27
N PHE A 122 -21.82 5.85 6.07
CA PHE A 122 -21.21 6.15 4.78
C PHE A 122 -21.18 4.93 3.85
N SER A 123 -21.24 5.13 2.54
CA SER A 123 -21.01 4.06 1.56
C SER A 123 -19.60 4.20 0.97
N VAL A 124 -18.68 3.34 1.41
CA VAL A 124 -17.25 3.47 1.06
C VAL A 124 -16.81 2.32 0.17
N ASP A 125 -16.28 2.65 -1.01
CA ASP A 125 -15.67 1.66 -1.89
C ASP A 125 -14.14 1.75 -1.83
N LEU A 126 -13.50 0.69 -1.32
CA LEU A 126 -12.05 0.62 -1.20
C LEU A 126 -11.41 0.28 -2.55
N THR A 127 -10.64 1.20 -3.11
CA THR A 127 -9.91 0.98 -4.36
C THR A 127 -8.39 0.99 -4.13
N GLU A 128 -7.75 -0.15 -4.38
CA GLU A 128 -6.30 -0.29 -4.32
C GLU A 128 -5.67 0.18 -5.66
N TYR A 129 -4.65 1.04 -5.59
CA TYR A 129 -3.88 1.51 -6.75
C TYR A 129 -2.38 1.32 -6.52
N SER A 130 -1.61 1.19 -7.60
CA SER A 130 -0.15 1.32 -7.51
C SER A 130 0.23 2.76 -7.11
N ASN A 131 1.37 2.94 -6.45
CA ASN A 131 1.84 4.26 -5.97
C ASN A 131 1.78 5.35 -7.06
N ASN A 132 2.31 5.05 -8.25
CA ASN A 132 2.32 6.01 -9.36
C ASN A 132 0.91 6.37 -9.85
N MET A 133 0.00 5.40 -9.84
CA MET A 133 -1.38 5.62 -10.27
C MET A 133 -2.17 6.43 -9.25
N LEU A 134 -1.99 6.12 -7.96
CA LEU A 134 -2.56 6.89 -6.86
C LEU A 134 -2.08 8.34 -6.91
N LEU A 135 -0.76 8.54 -7.05
CA LEU A 135 -0.15 9.86 -7.12
C LEU A 135 -0.71 10.67 -8.31
N SER A 136 -0.79 10.04 -9.49
CA SER A 136 -1.35 10.66 -10.69
C SER A 136 -2.80 11.12 -10.50
N ARG A 137 -3.63 10.32 -9.81
CA ARG A 137 -5.01 10.69 -9.48
C ARG A 137 -5.07 11.84 -8.50
N VAL A 138 -4.23 11.83 -7.47
CA VAL A 138 -4.19 12.88 -6.45
C VAL A 138 -3.78 14.22 -7.08
N ILE A 139 -2.70 14.24 -7.86
CA ILE A 139 -2.24 15.43 -8.60
C ILE A 139 -3.32 15.95 -9.57
N SER A 140 -4.06 15.03 -10.20
CA SER A 140 -5.13 15.39 -11.13
C SER A 140 -6.45 15.80 -10.45
N GLY A 141 -6.54 15.75 -9.12
CA GLY A 141 -7.80 15.97 -8.38
C GLY A 141 -8.88 14.92 -8.64
N LYS A 142 -8.52 13.75 -9.21
CA LYS A 142 -9.44 12.66 -9.58
C LYS A 142 -9.52 11.61 -8.47
N TYR A 143 -9.82 12.06 -7.27
CA TYR A 143 -9.99 11.23 -6.08
C TYR A 143 -11.10 11.78 -5.20
N ASP A 144 -11.66 10.93 -4.36
CA ASP A 144 -12.70 11.33 -3.40
C ASP A 144 -12.04 11.42 -2.01
N VAL A 145 -11.48 10.31 -1.52
CA VAL A 145 -10.63 10.24 -0.32
C VAL A 145 -9.43 9.33 -0.61
N PHE A 146 -8.25 9.63 -0.06
CA PHE A 146 -7.10 8.71 -0.14
C PHE A 146 -6.34 8.60 1.18
N LEU A 147 -5.68 7.47 1.35
CA LEU A 147 -4.72 7.16 2.39
C LEU A 147 -3.35 6.91 1.78
N ALA A 148 -2.33 7.59 2.28
CA ALA A 148 -0.94 7.37 1.89
C ALA A 148 0.00 7.70 3.05
N SER A 149 1.25 7.23 2.99
CA SER A 149 2.31 7.72 3.90
C SER A 149 2.55 9.22 3.71
N ASP A 150 2.97 9.92 4.75
CA ASP A 150 3.41 11.33 4.71
C ASP A 150 4.46 11.62 3.62
N ASN A 151 5.36 10.67 3.38
CA ASN A 151 6.42 10.76 2.37
C ASN A 151 5.92 10.52 0.94
N PHE A 152 4.62 10.31 0.74
CA PHE A 152 4.03 10.00 -0.56
C PHE A 152 3.95 11.21 -1.51
N MET A 153 3.88 12.43 -0.98
CA MET A 153 3.68 13.65 -1.78
C MET A 153 4.51 14.84 -1.29
N ASP A 154 4.84 15.72 -2.23
CA ASP A 154 5.44 17.01 -1.90
C ASP A 154 4.45 17.92 -1.17
N ILE A 155 4.96 18.67 -0.18
CA ILE A 155 4.22 19.57 0.72
C ILE A 155 3.32 20.54 -0.05
N THR A 156 3.74 21.00 -1.22
CA THR A 156 2.99 21.93 -2.09
C THR A 156 1.66 21.38 -2.58
N THR A 157 1.55 20.05 -2.69
CA THR A 157 0.30 19.38 -3.10
C THR A 157 -0.67 19.34 -1.92
N LEU A 158 -0.15 19.14 -0.70
CA LEU A 158 -0.94 19.06 0.53
C LEU A 158 -1.60 20.39 0.91
N GLU A 159 -0.93 21.52 0.70
CA GLU A 159 -1.45 22.86 1.04
C GLU A 159 -2.77 23.23 0.33
N GLN A 160 -3.08 22.58 -0.80
CA GLN A 160 -4.29 22.83 -1.58
C GLN A 160 -5.43 21.85 -1.24
N MET A 161 -5.20 20.93 -0.31
CA MET A 161 -6.09 19.81 -0.04
C MET A 161 -6.60 19.88 1.40
N ASP A 162 -7.81 19.37 1.64
CA ASP A 162 -8.25 19.16 3.01
C ASP A 162 -7.69 17.82 3.49
N TYR A 163 -6.75 17.84 4.44
CA TYR A 163 -6.07 16.64 4.91
C TYR A 163 -5.92 16.62 6.43
N ILE A 164 -5.72 15.41 6.97
CA ILE A 164 -5.22 15.20 8.31
C ILE A 164 -3.98 14.31 8.26
N ILE A 165 -3.07 14.54 9.19
CA ILE A 165 -1.95 13.65 9.46
C ILE A 165 -2.36 12.77 10.63
N MET A 166 -2.16 11.48 10.50
CA MET A 166 -2.47 10.47 11.51
C MET A 166 -1.17 9.77 11.88
N ASP A 167 -0.87 9.68 13.17
CA ASP A 167 0.26 8.89 13.61
C ASP A 167 -0.10 7.40 13.64
N SER A 168 0.86 6.53 13.31
CA SER A 168 0.72 5.08 13.48
C SER A 168 0.20 4.64 14.86
N GLU A 169 0.52 5.38 15.92
CA GLU A 169 0.06 5.09 17.29
C GLU A 169 -1.44 5.40 17.49
N GLU A 170 -1.99 6.35 16.73
CA GLU A 170 -3.41 6.73 16.73
C GLU A 170 -4.24 5.81 15.82
N MET A 171 -3.59 5.05 14.94
CA MET A 171 -4.22 4.21 13.91
C MET A 171 -4.36 2.71 14.31
N ARG A 172 -4.34 2.37 15.60
CA ARG A 172 -4.35 0.96 16.05
C ARG A 172 -5.68 0.23 15.81
#